data_AF-A0A377WN49-F1
#
_entry.id   AF-A0A377WN49-F1
#
_cell.length_a   1.000
_cell.length_b   1.000
_cell.length_c   1.000
_cell.angle_alpha   90.00
_cell.angle_beta   90.00
_cell.angle_gamma   90.00
#
_symmetry.space_group_name_H-M   'P 1'
#
loop_
_entity.id
_entity.type
_entity.pdbx_description
1 polymer ?
#
loop_
_entity_poly.entity_id
_entity_poly.type
_entity_poly.pdbx_seq_one_letter_code
_entity_poly.pdbx_strand_id
1 'polypeptide(L)'
;MASITLSAAELLLHRLQALDVAYIFINSGTDYPPVIEAWAKARATGQKVPELVICPHENAAIGMAHGYYLGTGKVQAVMVHTNVGLANAACGVINLGEQQYSGADFWRPHADKRTFPLRLP
;
A
#
# COMPACT_ATOMS: atom_id res chain seq x y z
N MET A 1 30.73 12.16 10.61
CA MET A 1 29.61 11.87 9.70
C MET A 1 28.54 12.92 9.96
N ALA A 2 28.13 13.69 8.95
CA ALA A 2 27.00 14.60 9.11
C ALA A 2 25.73 13.76 9.38
N SER A 3 25.07 14.02 10.52
CA SER A 3 23.78 13.40 10.81
C SER A 3 22.76 13.97 9.82
N ILE A 4 22.21 13.12 8.97
CA ILE A 4 21.08 13.49 8.13
C ILE A 4 19.85 13.49 9.06
N THR A 5 19.36 14.68 9.42
CA THR A 5 18.16 14.83 10.25
C THR A 5 16.90 14.74 9.39
N LEU A 6 16.56 13.54 8.93
CA LEU A 6 15.24 13.26 8.38
C LEU A 6 14.26 13.02 9.53
N SER A 7 13.06 13.55 9.40
CA SER A 7 11.93 13.17 10.25
C SER A 7 11.56 11.71 10.01
N ALA A 8 10.88 11.09 10.99
CA ALA A 8 10.38 9.73 10.83
C ALA A 8 9.41 9.60 9.63
N ALA A 9 8.62 10.63 9.35
CA ALA A 9 7.69 10.67 8.23
C ALA A 9 8.41 10.68 6.87
N GLU A 10 9.46 11.47 6.70
CA GLU A 10 10.29 11.45 5.49
C GLU A 10 10.92 10.07 5.30
N LEU A 11 11.48 9.49 6.37
CA LEU A 11 12.07 8.17 6.31
C LEU A 11 11.05 7.10 5.90
N LEU A 12 9.83 7.16 6.44
CA LEU A 12 8.74 6.25 6.07
C LEU A 12 8.43 6.33 4.57
N LEU A 13 8.24 7.54 4.03
CA LEU A 13 7.93 7.75 2.61
C LEU A 13 9.06 7.26 1.70
N HIS A 14 10.31 7.53 2.04
CA HIS A 14 11.46 7.04 1.29
C HIS A 14 11.58 5.53 1.33
N ARG A 15 11.28 4.90 2.48
CA ARG A 15 11.30 3.44 2.60
C ARG A 15 10.18 2.79 1.79
N LEU A 16 8.97 3.34 1.82
CA LEU A 16 7.87 2.87 0.97
C LEU A 16 8.22 2.98 -0.52
N GLN A 17 8.79 4.11 -0.94
CA GLN A 17 9.26 4.28 -2.31
C GLN A 17 10.32 3.25 -2.71
N ALA A 18 11.27 2.95 -1.82
CA ALA A 18 12.32 1.96 -2.05
C ALA A 18 11.79 0.51 -2.13
N LEU A 19 10.60 0.26 -1.59
CA LEU A 19 9.88 -1.02 -1.68
C LEU A 19 8.91 -1.07 -2.88
N ASP A 20 9.07 -0.16 -3.85
CA ASP A 20 8.21 -0.04 -5.04
C ASP A 20 6.73 0.23 -4.74
N VAL A 21 6.42 0.81 -3.58
CA VAL A 21 5.10 1.37 -3.32
C VAL A 21 4.94 2.62 -4.18
N ALA A 22 4.03 2.55 -5.15
CA ALA A 22 3.74 3.65 -6.07
C ALA A 22 2.65 4.57 -5.51
N TYR A 23 1.71 4.02 -4.75
CA TYR A 23 0.54 4.71 -4.22
C TYR A 23 0.35 4.44 -2.73
N ILE A 24 -0.03 5.49 -2.01
CA ILE A 24 -0.57 5.42 -0.65
C ILE A 24 -2.04 5.86 -0.72
N PHE A 25 -2.95 4.93 -0.49
CA PHE A 25 -4.38 5.21 -0.42
C PHE A 25 -4.72 5.72 0.98
N ILE A 26 -5.30 6.92 1.08
CA ILE A 26 -5.45 7.62 2.36
C ILE A 26 -6.87 8.13 2.57
N ASN A 27 -7.44 7.86 3.75
CA ASN A 27 -8.65 8.56 4.21
C ASN A 27 -8.27 9.91 4.85
N SER A 28 -9.16 10.90 4.74
CA SER A 28 -9.00 12.18 5.43
C SER A 28 -9.03 11.97 6.95
N GLY A 29 -7.97 12.37 7.63
CA GLY A 29 -7.85 12.27 9.08
C GLY A 29 -6.82 13.25 9.64
N THR A 30 -6.92 13.56 10.92
CA THR A 30 -6.02 14.50 11.62
C THR A 30 -4.73 13.85 12.14
N ASP A 31 -4.53 12.55 11.89
CA ASP A 31 -3.43 11.77 12.46
C ASP A 31 -2.11 11.92 11.68
N TYR A 32 -2.18 12.37 10.42
CA TYR A 32 -1.06 12.36 9.49
C TYR A 32 -0.43 13.71 9.10
N PRO A 33 -0.58 14.85 9.83
CA PRO A 33 0.10 16.09 9.45
C PRO A 33 1.60 15.92 9.17
N PRO A 34 2.39 15.16 9.98
CA PRO A 34 3.81 14.98 9.69
C PRO A 34 4.09 14.26 8.36
N VAL A 35 3.25 13.30 7.96
CA VAL A 35 3.39 12.57 6.68
C VAL A 35 2.99 13.45 5.51
N ILE A 36 1.94 14.24 5.66
CA ILE A 36 1.48 15.20 4.64
C ILE A 36 2.55 16.28 4.41
N GLU A 37 3.11 16.83 5.49
CA GLU A 37 4.20 17.82 5.42
C GLU A 37 5.46 17.24 4.76
N ALA A 38 5.87 16.04 5.16
CA ALA A 38 7.00 15.34 4.55
C ALA A 38 6.77 15.07 3.07
N TRP A 39 5.57 14.63 2.69
CA TRP A 39 5.19 14.40 1.30
C TRP A 39 5.20 15.70 0.50
N ALA A 40 4.62 16.78 1.02
CA ALA A 40 4.61 18.09 0.38
C ALA A 40 6.03 18.63 0.17
N LYS A 41 6.92 18.48 1.18
CA LYS A 41 8.33 18.85 1.07
C LYS A 41 9.07 18.01 0.01
N ALA A 42 8.83 16.69 -0.03
CA ALA A 42 9.41 15.82 -1.04
C ALA A 42 8.99 16.26 -2.45
N ARG A 43 7.70 16.61 -2.64
CA ARG A 43 7.18 17.13 -3.90
C ARG A 43 7.81 18.45 -4.31
N ALA A 44 7.92 19.40 -3.38
CA ALA A 44 8.54 20.70 -3.62
C ALA A 44 10.03 20.60 -3.97
N THR A 45 10.73 19.56 -3.50
CA THR A 45 12.16 19.33 -3.75
C THR A 45 12.45 18.32 -4.86
N GLY A 46 11.41 17.83 -5.55
CA GLY A 46 11.54 16.87 -6.65
C GLY A 46 11.98 15.46 -6.23
N GLN A 47 11.87 15.14 -4.94
CA GLN A 47 12.20 13.82 -4.43
C GLN A 47 11.08 12.82 -4.79
N LYS A 48 11.48 11.61 -5.20
CA LYS A 48 10.53 10.53 -5.47
C LYS A 48 10.01 9.96 -4.15
N VAL A 49 8.69 10.02 -3.99
CA VAL A 49 7.92 9.42 -2.89
C VAL A 49 6.60 8.89 -3.48
N PRO A 50 5.91 7.95 -2.82
CA PRO A 50 4.66 7.41 -3.32
C PRO A 50 3.59 8.51 -3.49
N GLU A 51 2.70 8.33 -4.45
CA GLU A 51 1.59 9.24 -4.70
C GLU A 51 0.49 9.05 -3.66
N LEU A 52 0.00 10.14 -3.06
CA LEU A 52 -1.15 10.07 -2.16
C LEU A 52 -2.46 10.06 -2.98
N VAL A 53 -3.31 9.07 -2.76
CA VAL A 53 -4.63 8.96 -3.38
C VAL A 53 -5.70 9.07 -2.31
N ILE A 54 -6.50 10.13 -2.37
CA ILE A 54 -7.54 10.38 -1.37
C ILE A 54 -8.72 9.43 -1.60
N CYS A 55 -9.12 8.75 -0.53
CA CYS A 55 -10.16 7.73 -0.51
C CYS A 55 -11.21 8.13 0.54
N PRO A 56 -12.50 8.25 0.19
CA PRO A 56 -13.52 8.67 1.16
C PRO A 56 -13.74 7.70 2.33
N HIS A 57 -13.31 6.44 2.21
CA HIS A 57 -13.56 5.40 3.20
C HIS A 57 -12.46 4.32 3.17
N GLU A 58 -12.13 3.75 4.32
CA GLU A 58 -11.06 2.75 4.48
C GLU A 58 -11.29 1.49 3.63
N ASN A 59 -12.51 0.96 3.60
CA ASN A 59 -12.89 -0.16 2.74
C ASN A 59 -12.58 0.09 1.25
N ALA A 60 -12.81 1.31 0.77
CA ALA A 60 -12.46 1.68 -0.61
C ALA A 60 -10.94 1.74 -0.79
N ALA A 61 -10.22 2.29 0.18
CA ALA A 61 -8.76 2.36 0.16
C ALA A 61 -8.11 0.96 0.15
N ILE A 62 -8.60 0.04 1.00
CA ILE A 62 -8.18 -1.37 1.03
C ILE A 62 -8.50 -2.08 -0.29
N GLY A 63 -9.72 -1.88 -0.82
CA GLY A 63 -10.13 -2.44 -2.10
C GLY A 63 -9.25 -1.99 -3.27
N MET A 64 -8.86 -0.71 -3.30
CA MET A 64 -7.95 -0.20 -4.33
C MET A 64 -6.54 -0.77 -4.21
N ALA A 65 -5.98 -0.84 -2.99
CA ALA A 65 -4.69 -1.48 -2.77
C ALA A 65 -4.68 -2.94 -3.22
N HIS A 66 -5.75 -3.67 -2.91
CA HIS A 66 -5.92 -5.06 -3.34
C HIS A 66 -6.06 -5.19 -4.86
N GLY A 67 -6.91 -4.38 -5.49
CA GLY A 67 -7.08 -4.38 -6.94
C GLY A 67 -5.77 -4.08 -7.67
N TYR A 68 -4.96 -3.16 -7.15
CA TYR A 68 -3.63 -2.88 -7.67
C TYR A 68 -2.71 -4.10 -7.57
N TYR A 69 -2.73 -4.79 -6.43
CA TYR A 69 -1.97 -6.03 -6.25
C TYR A 69 -2.42 -7.12 -7.24
N LEU A 70 -3.72 -7.34 -7.40
CA LEU A 70 -4.23 -8.34 -8.36
C LEU A 70 -3.85 -8.01 -9.81
N GLY A 71 -3.82 -6.72 -10.18
CA GLY A 71 -3.47 -6.29 -11.53
C GLY A 71 -1.97 -6.28 -11.84
N THR A 72 -1.11 -6.11 -10.82
CA THR A 72 0.33 -5.83 -11.02
C THR A 72 1.28 -6.77 -10.28
N GLY A 73 0.79 -7.51 -9.29
CA GLY A 73 1.59 -8.27 -8.34
C GLY A 73 2.34 -7.41 -7.30
N LYS A 74 2.17 -6.07 -7.30
CA LYS A 74 2.89 -5.16 -6.41
C LYS A 74 2.03 -4.66 -5.26
N VAL A 75 2.55 -4.72 -4.04
CA VAL A 75 1.86 -4.27 -2.83
C VAL A 75 1.86 -2.75 -2.74
N GLN A 76 0.71 -2.17 -2.36
CA GLN A 76 0.56 -0.74 -2.10
C GLN A 76 0.26 -0.48 -0.62
N ALA A 77 0.45 0.77 -0.19
CA ALA A 77 0.20 1.16 1.20
C ALA A 77 -1.18 1.79 1.37
N VAL A 78 -1.75 1.62 2.56
CA VAL A 78 -3.02 2.23 2.96
C VAL A 78 -2.84 2.92 4.30
N MET A 79 -3.27 4.18 4.40
CA MET A 79 -3.29 4.96 5.64
C MET A 79 -4.75 5.11 6.11
N VAL A 80 -5.04 4.61 7.31
CA VAL A 80 -6.41 4.48 7.87
C VAL A 80 -6.52 5.16 9.23
N HIS A 81 -7.63 5.86 9.47
CA HIS A 81 -7.82 6.67 10.68
C HIS A 81 -7.77 5.79 11.93
N THR A 82 -7.30 6.33 13.05
CA THR A 82 -7.26 5.58 14.31
C THR A 82 -8.63 5.07 14.75
N ASN A 83 -8.64 4.09 15.66
CA ASN A 83 -9.83 3.49 16.27
C ASN A 83 -10.86 2.94 15.27
N VAL A 84 -11.91 3.70 14.95
CA VAL A 84 -13.02 3.25 14.09
C VAL A 84 -12.59 3.04 12.63
N GLY A 85 -11.65 3.85 12.13
CA GLY A 85 -11.10 3.67 10.78
C GLY A 85 -10.29 2.37 10.69
N LEU A 86 -9.42 2.13 11.67
CA LEU A 86 -8.64 0.90 11.79
C LEU A 86 -9.54 -0.33 11.93
N ALA A 87 -10.60 -0.25 12.75
CA ALA A 87 -11.56 -1.33 12.90
C ALA A 87 -12.28 -1.66 11.58
N ASN A 88 -12.69 -0.64 10.83
CA ASN A 88 -13.28 -0.84 9.49
C ASN A 88 -12.29 -1.47 8.51
N ALA A 89 -11.02 -1.07 8.55
CA ALA A 89 -9.98 -1.61 7.68
C ALA A 89 -9.61 -3.07 8.01
N ALA A 90 -9.68 -3.47 9.28
CA ALA A 90 -9.16 -4.75 9.78
C ALA A 90 -9.77 -5.97 9.07
N CYS A 91 -11.10 -6.00 8.90
CA CYS A 91 -11.77 -7.09 8.19
C CYS A 91 -11.28 -7.23 6.75
N GLY A 92 -11.07 -6.10 6.08
CA GLY A 92 -10.51 -6.07 4.73
C GLY A 92 -9.11 -6.68 4.71
N VAL A 93 -8.22 -6.21 5.58
CA VAL A 93 -6.83 -6.71 5.68
C VAL A 93 -6.78 -8.22 5.95
N ILE A 94 -7.62 -8.74 6.85
CA ILE A 94 -7.69 -10.18 7.15
C ILE A 94 -8.08 -10.96 5.89
N ASN A 95 -9.12 -10.52 5.19
CA ASN A 95 -9.57 -11.17 3.95
C ASN A 95 -8.47 -11.16 2.86
N LEU A 96 -7.70 -10.08 2.75
CA LEU A 96 -6.56 -10.04 1.81
C LEU A 96 -5.46 -11.02 2.20
N GLY A 97 -5.15 -11.10 3.50
CA GLY A 97 -4.18 -12.04 4.03
C GLY A 97 -4.58 -13.48 3.74
N GLU A 98 -5.85 -13.83 3.94
CA GLU A 98 -6.37 -15.16 3.60
C GLU A 98 -6.34 -15.43 2.09
N GLN A 99 -6.67 -14.47 1.23
CA GLN A 99 -6.62 -14.67 -0.21
C GLN A 99 -5.21 -14.97 -0.73
N GLN A 100 -4.19 -14.40 -0.09
CA GLN A 100 -2.80 -14.73 -0.40
C GLN A 100 -2.46 -16.20 -0.10
N TYR A 101 -3.13 -16.82 0.89
CA TYR A 101 -2.99 -18.24 1.23
C TYR A 101 -4.00 -19.15 0.53
N SER A 102 -5.16 -18.61 0.15
CA SER A 102 -6.24 -19.26 -0.61
C SER A 102 -5.91 -19.37 -2.10
N GLY A 103 -4.61 -19.34 -2.44
CA GLY A 103 -4.14 -19.67 -3.76
C GLY A 103 -4.90 -20.89 -4.26
N ALA A 104 -5.31 -20.84 -5.52
CA ALA A 104 -5.86 -21.95 -6.27
C ALA A 104 -4.99 -23.24 -6.22
N ASP A 105 -3.87 -23.22 -5.49
CA ASP A 105 -2.96 -24.29 -5.14
C ASP A 105 -3.44 -25.19 -3.99
N PHE A 106 -4.26 -24.71 -3.03
CA PHE A 106 -4.76 -25.56 -1.93
C PHE A 106 -5.80 -26.58 -2.43
N TRP A 107 -6.64 -26.19 -3.40
CA TRP A 107 -7.69 -27.04 -3.99
C TRP A 107 -7.30 -27.73 -5.30
N ARG A 108 -6.05 -27.62 -5.76
CA ARG A 108 -5.55 -28.33 -6.95
C ARG A 108 -4.63 -29.51 -6.57
N PRO A 109 -5.16 -30.72 -6.36
CA PRO A 109 -4.30 -31.90 -6.32
C PRO A 109 -3.76 -32.12 -7.75
N HIS A 110 -2.45 -31.93 -7.94
CA HIS A 110 -1.71 -32.14 -9.20
C HIS A 110 -1.88 -31.12 -10.35
N ALA A 111 -1.60 -29.84 -10.11
CA ALA A 111 -1.22 -28.92 -11.20
C ALA A 111 0.30 -28.69 -11.21
N ASP A 112 0.95 -29.10 -12.30
CA ASP A 112 2.36 -28.88 -12.61
C ASP A 112 2.74 -27.39 -12.50
N LYS A 113 3.83 -27.10 -11.76
CA LYS A 113 4.34 -25.76 -11.44
C LYS A 113 5.00 -25.03 -12.63
N ARG A 114 4.68 -25.39 -13.88
CA ARG A 114 5.38 -24.91 -15.09
C ARG A 114 4.52 -24.11 -16.07
N THR A 115 3.25 -23.88 -15.78
CA THR A 115 2.37 -23.14 -16.71
C THR A 115 1.74 -21.91 -16.06
N PHE A 116 2.49 -20.82 -16.03
CA PHE A 116 1.96 -19.47 -16.18
C PHE A 116 2.70 -18.76 -17.32
N PRO A 117 2.24 -18.87 -18.58
CA PRO A 117 2.55 -17.90 -19.60
C PRO A 117 1.27 -17.15 -19.95
N LEU A 118 0.97 -16.06 -19.23
CA LEU A 118 0.08 -15.03 -19.74
C LEU A 118 0.93 -13.89 -20.27
N ARG A 119 1.50 -14.16 -21.44
CA ARG A 119 1.83 -13.12 -22.40
C ARG A 119 0.49 -12.70 -23.01
N LEU A 120 0.03 -11.50 -22.68
CA LEU A 120 -1.06 -10.83 -23.38
C LEU A 120 -0.44 -9.77 -24.32
N PRO A 121 -1.15 -9.41 -25.41
CA PRO A 121 -0.57 -9.15 -26.74
C PRO A 121 0.42 -8.00 -26.82
#